data_AF-A0A6A5VEB5-F1
#
_entry.id   AF-A0A6A5VEB5-F1
#
_cell.length_a   1.000
_cell.length_b   1.000
_cell.length_c   1.000
_cell.angle_alpha   90.00
_cell.angle_beta   90.00
_cell.angle_gamma   90.00
#
_symmetry.space_group_name_H-M   'P 1'
#
loop_
_entity.id
_entity.type
_entity.pdbx_description
1 polymer ?
#
loop_
_entity_poly.entity_id
_entity_poly.type
_entity_poly.pdbx_seq_one_letter_code
_entity_poly.pdbx_strand_id
1 'polypeptide(L)'
;MSEVDSRYVKQGFWVNNKQGSPVGSTTTTDSQTGAIIVALLAILSSMATTQLWSLVTFVSHQSRAHGAPADALFHQQQALLRASPPTTSFLLDWMKLYWAWRNRAPRVLYRCAIHLGLGLVFAVLAIVAGFYSSYVLTNVNIPVLVKSSLCGSLNIKPSVNGFSFAYLDDLDSYTDTVEARSVPFARECFQNTTQIPLRCKAFLQPRIDLNPRREDCPFDRSMCINLEHPAVSIDSGLVNTNDYFGWNMKARDSIKF
;
A
#
# COMPACT_ATOMS: atom_id res chain seq x y z
N MET A 1 -8.70 -19.78 -1.02
CA MET A 1 -8.41 -18.44 -1.55
C MET A 1 -9.75 -17.72 -1.65
N SER A 2 -10.00 -16.65 -0.90
CA SER A 2 -11.17 -15.79 -1.17
C SER A 2 -10.85 -14.91 -2.36
N GLU A 3 -10.74 -15.54 -3.53
CA GLU A 3 -10.52 -14.84 -4.78
C GLU A 3 -11.86 -14.29 -5.22
N VAL A 4 -12.05 -12.99 -5.02
CA VAL A 4 -13.04 -12.25 -5.80
C VAL A 4 -12.67 -12.50 -7.26
N ASP A 5 -13.60 -13.11 -7.99
CA ASP A 5 -13.43 -13.40 -9.41
C ASP A 5 -12.99 -12.14 -10.15
N SER A 6 -11.96 -12.25 -10.98
CA SER A 6 -11.28 -11.11 -11.61
C SER A 6 -12.21 -10.26 -12.47
N ARG A 7 -13.29 -10.84 -13.00
CA ARG A 7 -14.33 -10.10 -13.74
C ARG A 7 -15.09 -9.08 -12.89
N TYR A 8 -15.11 -9.27 -11.57
CA TYR A 8 -15.74 -8.36 -10.62
C TYR A 8 -14.74 -7.40 -9.98
N VAL A 9 -13.48 -7.39 -10.41
CA VAL A 9 -12.48 -6.43 -9.96
C VAL A 9 -12.43 -5.26 -10.93
N LYS A 10 -12.56 -4.04 -10.41
CA LYS A 10 -12.41 -2.83 -11.22
C LYS A 10 -10.95 -2.70 -11.68
N GLN A 11 -10.72 -2.81 -12.98
CA GLN A 11 -9.46 -2.45 -13.60
C GLN A 11 -9.38 -0.94 -13.88
N GLY A 12 -8.15 -0.42 -13.93
CA GLY A 12 -7.85 0.99 -14.15
C GLY A 12 -7.77 1.80 -12.87
N PHE A 13 -7.86 3.12 -13.02
CA PHE A 13 -7.68 4.08 -11.93
C PHE A 13 -8.89 4.13 -10.98
N TRP A 14 -8.60 4.18 -9.69
CA TRP A 14 -9.56 4.45 -8.63
C TRP A 14 -8.86 5.06 -7.41
N VAL A 15 -9.66 5.58 -6.48
CA VAL A 15 -9.14 6.14 -5.23
C VAL A 15 -9.69 5.32 -4.08
N ASN A 16 -8.79 4.83 -3.23
CA ASN A 16 -9.12 4.30 -1.93
C ASN A 16 -9.50 5.46 -1.01
N ASN A 17 -10.80 5.68 -0.85
CA ASN A 17 -11.34 6.79 -0.06
C ASN A 17 -11.07 6.65 1.44
N LYS A 18 -10.65 5.47 1.93
CA LYS A 18 -10.15 5.30 3.30
C LYS A 18 -8.85 6.07 3.53
N GLN A 19 -7.97 6.12 2.51
CA GLN A 19 -6.69 6.83 2.55
C GLN A 19 -6.82 8.27 2.00
N GLY A 20 -7.80 8.50 1.12
CA GLY A 20 -8.03 9.79 0.48
C GLY A 20 -7.02 10.10 -0.63
N SER A 21 -7.29 11.13 -1.44
CA SER A 21 -6.35 11.59 -2.48
C SER A 21 -5.35 12.58 -1.88
N PRO A 22 -4.04 12.54 -2.25
CA PRO A 22 -3.43 11.76 -3.33
C PRO A 22 -2.97 10.35 -2.94
N VAL A 23 -2.77 10.07 -1.66
CA VAL A 23 -2.13 8.84 -1.16
C VAL A 23 -2.85 7.55 -1.57
N GLY A 24 -4.18 7.56 -1.55
CA GLY A 24 -5.02 6.43 -1.92
C GLY A 24 -5.27 6.26 -3.42
N SER A 25 -4.57 7.01 -4.28
CA SER A 25 -4.69 6.88 -5.74
C SER A 25 -4.08 5.55 -6.18
N THR A 26 -4.89 4.64 -6.71
CA THR A 26 -4.47 3.27 -7.06
C THR A 26 -4.92 2.93 -8.47
N THR A 27 -4.04 2.24 -9.22
CA THR A 27 -4.39 1.66 -10.52
C THR A 27 -4.32 0.15 -10.39
N THR A 28 -5.45 -0.52 -10.59
CA THR A 28 -5.51 -1.98 -10.58
C THR A 28 -5.42 -2.51 -12.00
N THR A 29 -4.55 -3.49 -12.24
CA THR A 29 -4.34 -4.12 -13.55
C THR A 29 -4.06 -5.61 -13.37
N ASP A 30 -4.09 -6.37 -14.46
CA ASP A 30 -3.66 -7.76 -14.47
C ASP A 30 -2.14 -7.91 -14.19
N SER A 31 -1.73 -9.12 -13.80
CA SER A 31 -0.35 -9.42 -13.41
C SER A 31 0.66 -9.23 -14.55
N GLN A 32 0.28 -9.51 -15.79
CA GLN A 32 1.17 -9.41 -16.95
C GLN A 32 1.45 -7.95 -17.28
N THR A 33 0.41 -7.13 -17.39
CA THR A 33 0.52 -5.69 -17.62
C THR A 33 1.21 -4.99 -16.45
N GLY A 34 0.90 -5.40 -15.22
CA GLY A 34 1.60 -4.92 -14.03
C GLY A 34 3.11 -5.16 -14.09
N ALA A 35 3.54 -6.36 -14.50
CA ALA A 35 4.96 -6.68 -14.67
C ALA A 35 5.63 -5.81 -15.75
N ILE A 36 4.95 -5.54 -16.87
CA ILE A 36 5.45 -4.66 -17.94
C ILE A 36 5.63 -3.23 -17.42
N ILE A 37 4.66 -2.69 -16.68
CA ILE A 37 4.74 -1.34 -16.10
C ILE A 37 5.93 -1.23 -15.14
N VAL A 38 6.12 -2.23 -14.26
CA VAL A 38 7.25 -2.25 -13.32
C VAL A 38 8.58 -2.34 -14.06
N ALA A 39 8.69 -3.18 -15.09
CA ALA A 39 9.89 -3.27 -15.90
C ALA A 39 10.21 -1.93 -16.60
N LEU A 40 9.21 -1.28 -17.17
CA LEU A 40 9.36 0.04 -17.80
C LEU A 40 9.81 1.11 -16.79
N LEU A 41 9.19 1.14 -15.61
CA LEU A 41 9.57 2.05 -14.51
C LEU A 41 11.02 1.80 -14.04
N ALA A 42 11.44 0.53 -13.95
CA ALA A 42 12.81 0.19 -13.60
C ALA A 42 13.81 0.72 -14.64
N ILE A 43 13.51 0.56 -15.94
CA ILE A 43 14.37 1.09 -17.02
C ILE A 43 14.43 2.62 -16.98
N LEU A 44 13.27 3.29 -16.89
CA LEU A 44 13.19 4.74 -16.85
C LEU A 44 13.91 5.32 -15.62
N SER A 45 13.74 4.70 -14.45
CA SER A 45 14.41 5.13 -13.21
C SER A 45 15.93 4.94 -13.29
N SER A 46 16.41 3.84 -13.87
CA SER A 46 17.85 3.61 -14.11
C SER A 46 18.44 4.63 -15.07
N MET A 47 17.74 4.93 -16.17
CA MET A 47 18.15 5.95 -17.14
C MET A 47 18.19 7.34 -16.48
N ALA A 48 17.13 7.71 -15.75
CA ALA A 48 17.06 8.99 -15.04
C ALA A 48 18.18 9.14 -14.01
N THR A 49 18.48 8.08 -13.25
CA THR A 49 19.56 8.08 -12.25
C THR A 49 20.93 8.26 -12.90
N THR A 50 21.16 7.61 -14.05
CA THR A 50 22.41 7.75 -14.81
C THR A 50 22.60 9.19 -15.32
N GLN A 51 21.55 9.79 -15.88
CA GLN A 51 21.60 11.18 -16.35
C GLN A 51 21.73 12.18 -15.20
N LEU A 52 21.04 11.93 -14.08
CA LEU A 52 21.15 12.74 -12.87
C LEU A 52 22.59 12.74 -12.34
N TRP A 53 23.27 11.58 -12.34
CA TRP A 53 24.67 11.51 -11.97
C TRP A 53 25.55 12.36 -12.87
N SER A 54 25.36 12.29 -14.19
CA SER A 54 26.09 13.11 -15.16
C SER A 54 25.88 14.61 -14.93
N LEU A 55 24.68 15.03 -14.52
CA LEU A 55 24.42 16.42 -14.15
C LEU A 55 25.15 16.81 -12.86
N VAL A 56 25.17 15.92 -11.85
CA VAL A 56 25.87 16.16 -10.58
C VAL A 56 27.38 16.31 -10.79
N THR A 57 28.01 15.42 -11.57
CA THR A 57 29.44 15.51 -11.90
C THR A 57 29.75 16.76 -12.72
N PHE A 58 28.88 17.12 -13.66
CA PHE A 58 29.01 18.34 -14.46
C PHE A 58 28.91 19.61 -13.60
N VAL A 59 27.92 19.71 -12.71
CA VAL A 59 27.78 20.85 -11.80
C VAL A 59 28.99 20.94 -10.86
N SER A 60 29.47 19.80 -10.36
CA SER A 60 30.69 19.73 -9.55
C SER A 60 31.93 20.20 -10.32
N HIS A 61 32.08 19.82 -11.60
CA HIS A 61 33.12 20.36 -12.47
C HIS A 61 32.99 21.88 -12.63
N GLN A 62 31.82 22.36 -13.04
CA GLN A 62 31.63 23.78 -13.36
C GLN A 62 31.78 24.70 -12.16
N SER A 63 31.30 24.30 -10.97
CA SER A 63 31.49 25.08 -9.74
C SER A 63 32.96 25.27 -9.36
N ARG A 64 33.85 24.41 -9.85
CA ARG A 64 35.29 24.44 -9.59
C ARG A 64 36.09 25.02 -10.75
N ALA A 65 35.47 25.28 -11.90
CA ALA A 65 36.14 25.80 -13.09
C ALA A 65 36.35 27.33 -13.02
N HIS A 66 37.10 27.81 -12.01
CA HIS A 66 37.33 29.24 -11.78
C HIS A 66 38.66 29.76 -12.38
N GLY A 67 39.37 28.94 -13.17
CA GLY A 67 40.58 29.35 -13.90
C GLY A 67 41.79 29.76 -13.05
N ALA A 68 41.71 29.66 -11.73
CA ALA A 68 42.82 30.05 -10.85
C ALA A 68 43.97 29.02 -10.92
N PRO A 69 45.21 29.43 -10.64
CA PRO A 69 46.34 28.50 -10.57
C PRO A 69 46.07 27.41 -9.53
N ALA A 70 46.14 26.16 -9.97
CA ALA A 70 45.84 24.99 -9.16
C ALA A 70 46.94 23.93 -9.33
N ASP A 71 46.99 22.98 -8.39
CA ASP A 71 47.98 21.91 -8.41
C ASP A 71 47.59 20.78 -9.37
N ALA A 72 48.55 19.90 -9.67
CA ALA A 72 48.34 18.76 -10.56
C ALA A 72 47.20 17.84 -10.08
N LEU A 73 47.04 17.69 -8.76
CA LEU A 73 45.93 16.92 -8.17
C LEU A 73 44.57 17.53 -8.55
N PHE A 74 44.42 18.85 -8.44
CA PHE A 74 43.19 19.53 -8.83
C PHE A 74 42.87 19.34 -10.31
N HIS A 75 43.86 19.45 -11.20
CA HIS A 75 43.65 19.24 -12.63
C HIS A 75 43.25 17.79 -12.95
N GLN A 76 43.83 16.80 -12.28
CA GLN A 76 43.41 15.40 -12.42
C GLN A 76 41.97 15.17 -11.93
N GLN A 77 41.58 15.80 -10.82
CA GLN A 77 40.19 15.76 -10.35
C GLN A 77 39.23 16.40 -11.35
N GLN A 78 39.57 17.54 -11.94
CA GLN A 78 38.77 18.19 -12.98
C GLN A 78 38.64 17.33 -14.23
N ALA A 79 39.73 16.70 -14.67
CA ALA A 79 39.70 15.78 -15.80
C ALA A 79 38.73 14.61 -15.55
N LEU A 80 38.75 14.05 -14.34
CA LEU A 80 37.87 12.94 -13.97
C LEU A 80 36.40 13.37 -13.82
N LEU A 81 36.11 14.57 -13.31
CA LEU A 81 34.75 15.12 -13.28
C LEU A 81 34.22 15.40 -14.69
N ARG A 82 35.07 15.92 -15.58
CA ARG A 82 34.72 16.20 -16.98
C ARG A 82 34.45 14.93 -17.78
N ALA A 83 35.20 13.86 -17.51
CA ALA A 83 34.98 12.57 -18.15
C ALA A 83 33.60 11.97 -17.80
N SER A 84 32.97 12.45 -16.71
CA SER A 84 31.67 12.00 -16.21
C SER A 84 31.51 10.47 -16.22
N PRO A 85 32.45 9.71 -15.61
CA PRO A 85 32.35 8.27 -15.59
C PRO A 85 31.13 7.81 -14.79
N PRO A 86 30.63 6.58 -15.03
CA PRO A 86 29.61 5.97 -14.19
C PRO A 86 30.01 6.00 -12.71
N THR A 87 29.04 6.08 -11.80
CA THR A 87 29.29 6.29 -10.35
C THR A 87 30.24 5.26 -9.74
N THR A 88 30.19 4.00 -10.18
CA THR A 88 31.09 2.93 -9.71
C THR A 88 32.53 3.16 -10.15
N SER A 89 32.75 3.44 -11.45
CA SER A 89 34.06 3.77 -12.00
C SER A 89 34.61 5.06 -11.37
N PHE A 90 33.76 6.06 -11.18
CA PHE A 90 34.10 7.31 -10.50
C PHE A 90 34.72 7.05 -9.13
N LEU A 91 34.06 6.25 -8.29
CA LEU A 91 34.55 5.93 -6.94
C LEU A 91 35.90 5.21 -6.97
N LEU A 92 36.06 4.20 -7.84
CA LEU A 92 37.31 3.47 -7.98
C LEU A 92 38.45 4.39 -8.43
N ASP A 93 38.20 5.23 -9.44
CA ASP A 93 39.23 6.13 -9.96
C ASP A 93 39.55 7.26 -8.97
N TRP A 94 38.57 7.74 -8.20
CA TRP A 94 38.80 8.69 -7.12
C TRP A 94 39.63 8.08 -5.97
N MET A 95 39.40 6.80 -5.65
CA MET A 95 40.20 6.06 -4.67
C MET A 95 41.64 5.84 -5.16
N LYS A 96 41.83 5.48 -6.42
CA LYS A 96 43.17 5.37 -7.03
C LYS A 96 43.89 6.73 -6.98
N LEU A 97 43.19 7.81 -7.30
CA LEU A 97 43.73 9.17 -7.25
C LEU A 97 44.16 9.55 -5.84
N TYR A 98 43.32 9.26 -4.83
CA TYR A 98 43.69 9.42 -3.43
C TYR A 98 44.94 8.60 -3.07
N TRP A 99 44.99 7.31 -3.43
CA TRP A 99 46.10 6.43 -3.08
C TRP A 99 47.43 6.86 -3.71
N ALA A 100 47.39 7.35 -4.95
CA ALA A 100 48.57 7.85 -5.65
C ALA A 100 49.14 9.14 -5.03
N TRP A 101 48.28 9.99 -4.47
CA TRP A 101 48.66 11.32 -3.96
C TRP A 101 48.76 11.42 -2.43
N ARG A 102 48.32 10.41 -1.67
CA ARG A 102 48.23 10.45 -0.19
C ARG A 102 49.52 10.86 0.53
N ASN A 103 50.68 10.55 -0.05
CA ASN A 103 52.00 10.89 0.51
C ASN A 103 52.73 11.99 -0.28
N ARG A 104 52.11 12.55 -1.34
CA ARG A 104 52.76 13.49 -2.28
C ARG A 104 52.23 14.92 -2.19
N ALA A 105 51.07 15.13 -1.57
CA ALA A 105 50.47 16.44 -1.39
C ALA A 105 49.91 16.60 0.04
N PRO A 106 49.82 17.82 0.56
CA PRO A 106 49.21 18.07 1.87
C PRO A 106 47.68 17.98 1.78
N ARG A 107 47.04 17.47 2.85
CA ARG A 107 45.57 17.45 3.03
C ARG A 107 44.78 16.76 1.90
N VAL A 108 45.37 15.80 1.21
CA VAL A 108 44.70 15.04 0.11
C VAL A 108 43.42 14.37 0.59
N LEU A 109 43.44 13.82 1.81
CA LEU A 109 42.26 13.16 2.38
C LEU A 109 41.05 14.11 2.40
N TYR A 110 41.20 15.34 2.90
CA TYR A 110 40.10 16.32 2.92
C TYR A 110 39.64 16.70 1.51
N ARG A 111 40.59 16.93 0.58
CA ARG A 111 40.29 17.33 -0.80
C ARG A 111 39.56 16.25 -1.60
N CYS A 112 39.88 14.98 -1.35
CA CYS A 112 39.24 13.84 -2.03
C CYS A 112 37.96 13.38 -1.31
N ALA A 113 37.89 13.50 0.02
CA ALA A 113 36.78 12.99 0.83
C ALA A 113 35.43 13.60 0.44
N ILE A 114 35.37 14.88 0.09
CA ILE A 114 34.11 15.54 -0.28
C ILE A 114 33.48 14.88 -1.52
N HIS A 115 34.27 14.66 -2.57
CA HIS A 115 33.77 14.11 -3.84
C HIS A 115 33.55 12.60 -3.75
N LEU A 116 34.40 11.91 -2.98
CA LEU A 116 34.23 10.49 -2.69
C LEU A 116 32.95 10.26 -1.86
N GLY A 117 32.69 11.12 -0.87
CA GLY A 117 31.45 11.14 -0.09
C GLY A 117 30.23 11.42 -0.96
N LEU A 118 30.30 12.40 -1.86
CA LEU A 118 29.24 12.68 -2.83
C LEU A 118 28.91 11.45 -3.70
N GLY A 119 29.93 10.79 -4.25
CA GLY A 119 29.75 9.57 -5.05
C GLY A 119 29.15 8.41 -4.25
N LEU A 120 29.58 8.24 -2.99
CA LEU A 120 29.05 7.20 -2.11
C LEU A 120 27.59 7.46 -1.75
N VAL A 121 27.25 8.70 -1.35
CA VAL A 121 25.88 9.10 -1.04
C VAL A 121 24.98 8.90 -2.25
N PHE A 122 25.43 9.32 -3.43
CA PHE A 122 24.67 9.13 -4.66
C PHE A 122 24.46 7.65 -4.99
N ALA A 123 25.51 6.82 -4.85
CA ALA A 123 25.40 5.38 -5.08
C ALA A 123 24.40 4.71 -4.12
N VAL A 124 24.43 5.07 -2.83
CA VAL A 124 23.47 4.59 -1.84
C VAL A 124 22.05 5.04 -2.18
N LEU A 125 21.86 6.32 -2.51
CA LEU A 125 20.56 6.86 -2.91
C LEU A 125 20.02 6.20 -4.17
N ALA A 126 20.86 5.93 -5.17
CA ALA A 126 20.50 5.23 -6.39
C ALA A 126 20.03 3.80 -6.12
N ILE A 127 20.73 3.07 -5.24
CA ILE A 127 20.34 1.71 -4.81
C ILE A 127 19.00 1.76 -4.08
N VAL A 128 18.86 2.67 -3.12
CA VAL A 128 17.64 2.86 -2.35
C VAL A 128 16.46 3.19 -3.28
N ALA A 129 16.63 4.14 -4.21
CA ALA A 129 15.61 4.48 -5.20
C ALA A 129 15.21 3.28 -6.06
N GLY A 130 16.17 2.46 -6.50
CA GLY A 130 15.91 1.22 -7.23
C GLY A 130 15.06 0.21 -6.43
N PHE A 131 15.34 0.03 -5.13
CA PHE A 131 14.51 -0.80 -4.26
C PHE A 131 13.11 -0.22 -4.08
N TYR A 132 12.98 1.10 -3.90
CA TYR A 132 11.68 1.75 -3.76
C TYR A 132 10.80 1.62 -5.02
N SER A 133 11.37 1.47 -6.22
CA SER A 133 10.60 1.19 -7.44
C SER A 133 9.77 -0.09 -7.34
N SER A 134 10.21 -1.09 -6.56
CA SER A 134 9.45 -2.33 -6.34
C SER A 134 8.24 -2.14 -5.43
N TYR A 135 8.27 -1.17 -4.51
CA TYR A 135 7.16 -0.83 -3.62
C TYR A 135 5.97 -0.17 -4.33
N VAL A 136 6.16 0.30 -5.56
CA VAL A 136 5.08 0.83 -6.40
C VAL A 136 4.05 -0.28 -6.71
N LEU A 137 4.46 -1.54 -6.69
CA LEU A 137 3.57 -2.69 -6.87
C LEU A 137 3.23 -3.31 -5.52
N THR A 138 1.94 -3.39 -5.20
CA THR A 138 1.44 -4.26 -4.12
C THR A 138 0.74 -5.46 -4.75
N ASN A 139 1.15 -6.67 -4.38
CA ASN A 139 0.61 -7.93 -4.92
C ASN A 139 0.11 -8.90 -3.84
N VAL A 140 0.33 -8.60 -2.56
CA VAL A 140 -0.08 -9.44 -1.42
C VAL A 140 -1.06 -8.66 -0.54
N ASN A 141 -2.15 -9.33 -0.13
CA ASN A 141 -3.21 -8.76 0.72
C ASN A 141 -3.72 -7.40 0.23
N ILE A 142 -3.92 -7.28 -1.09
CA ILE A 142 -4.35 -6.02 -1.70
C ILE A 142 -5.86 -5.80 -1.53
N PRO A 143 -6.28 -4.63 -1.05
CA PRO A 143 -7.66 -4.21 -1.19
C PRO A 143 -7.91 -3.90 -2.67
N VAL A 144 -8.85 -4.61 -3.27
CA VAL A 144 -9.30 -4.37 -4.64
C VAL A 144 -10.68 -3.74 -4.63
N LEU A 145 -10.93 -2.82 -5.56
CA LEU A 145 -12.26 -2.25 -5.70
C LEU A 145 -13.15 -3.22 -6.47
N VAL A 146 -14.12 -3.82 -5.78
CA VAL A 146 -15.11 -4.71 -6.40
C VAL A 146 -16.12 -3.89 -7.19
N LYS A 147 -16.34 -4.27 -8.43
CA LYS A 147 -17.36 -3.72 -9.33
C LYS A 147 -18.15 -4.89 -9.93
N SER A 148 -19.33 -5.14 -9.38
CA SER A 148 -20.27 -6.14 -9.88
C SER A 148 -21.64 -5.53 -10.12
N SER A 149 -22.35 -6.00 -11.14
CA SER A 149 -23.76 -5.66 -11.37
C SER A 149 -24.69 -6.22 -10.29
N LEU A 150 -24.20 -7.18 -9.49
CA LEU A 150 -24.91 -7.78 -8.37
C LEU A 150 -24.77 -6.97 -7.06
N CYS A 151 -23.88 -5.97 -7.03
CA CYS A 151 -23.75 -5.08 -5.89
C CYS A 151 -24.87 -4.04 -5.94
N GLY A 152 -25.77 -4.07 -4.97
CA GLY A 152 -26.88 -3.12 -4.89
C GLY A 152 -27.77 -3.37 -3.70
N SER A 153 -28.79 -2.52 -3.55
CA SER A 153 -29.87 -2.77 -2.59
C SER A 153 -30.66 -4.00 -3.02
N LEU A 154 -31.10 -4.78 -2.04
CA LEU A 154 -32.05 -5.86 -2.28
C LEU A 154 -33.36 -5.22 -2.79
N ASN A 155 -33.72 -5.50 -4.03
CA ASN A 155 -34.95 -5.01 -4.67
C ASN A 155 -36.19 -5.78 -4.17
N ILE A 156 -36.34 -5.86 -2.85
CA ILE A 156 -37.47 -6.50 -2.21
C ILE A 156 -38.55 -5.43 -2.07
N LYS A 157 -39.49 -5.41 -3.01
CA LYS A 157 -40.61 -4.46 -2.99
C LYS A 157 -41.70 -5.00 -2.07
N PRO A 158 -42.01 -4.35 -0.93
CA PRO A 158 -43.16 -4.75 -0.14
C PRO A 158 -44.42 -4.56 -1.00
N SER A 159 -45.18 -5.63 -1.17
CA SER A 159 -46.49 -5.57 -1.82
C SER A 159 -47.41 -4.72 -0.95
N VAL A 160 -47.69 -3.49 -1.39
CA VAL A 160 -48.47 -2.49 -0.65
C VAL A 160 -49.94 -2.92 -0.45
N ASN A 161 -50.39 -3.94 -1.18
CA ASN A 161 -51.77 -4.44 -1.14
C ASN A 161 -51.93 -5.86 -0.55
N GLY A 162 -50.92 -6.35 0.17
CA GLY A 162 -51.01 -7.61 0.92
C GLY A 162 -49.67 -8.34 0.95
N PHE A 163 -49.33 -8.93 2.10
CA PHE A 163 -48.26 -9.92 2.22
C PHE A 163 -48.45 -10.99 1.13
N SER A 164 -47.62 -10.98 0.07
CA SER A 164 -47.68 -12.02 -0.95
C SER A 164 -46.71 -13.14 -0.57
N PHE A 165 -47.07 -14.39 -0.82
CA PHE A 165 -46.18 -15.52 -0.60
C PHE A 165 -44.89 -15.42 -1.43
N ALA A 166 -44.94 -14.77 -2.60
CA ALA A 166 -43.76 -14.51 -3.43
C ALA A 166 -42.73 -13.58 -2.75
N TYR A 167 -43.19 -12.65 -1.90
CA TYR A 167 -42.28 -11.80 -1.10
C TYR A 167 -41.49 -12.62 -0.08
N LEU A 168 -42.14 -13.61 0.55
CA LEU A 168 -41.47 -14.49 1.50
C LEU A 168 -40.50 -15.42 0.77
N ASP A 169 -40.87 -15.93 -0.41
CA ASP A 169 -40.03 -16.81 -1.23
C ASP A 169 -38.71 -16.14 -1.68
N ASP A 170 -38.76 -14.89 -2.16
CA ASP A 170 -37.55 -14.13 -2.55
C ASP A 170 -36.63 -13.84 -1.36
N LEU A 171 -37.21 -13.53 -0.19
CA LEU A 171 -36.46 -13.28 1.03
C LEU A 171 -35.83 -14.57 1.57
N ASP A 172 -36.58 -15.67 1.56
CA ASP A 172 -36.15 -17.00 2.02
C ASP A 172 -34.98 -17.50 1.15
N SER A 173 -35.11 -17.36 -0.17
CA SER A 173 -34.03 -17.69 -1.12
C SER A 173 -32.77 -16.85 -0.85
N TYR A 174 -32.92 -15.54 -0.61
CA TYR A 174 -31.78 -14.71 -0.27
C TYR A 174 -31.14 -15.15 1.06
N THR A 175 -31.92 -15.36 2.11
CA THR A 175 -31.41 -15.80 3.41
C THR A 175 -30.72 -17.15 3.32
N ASP A 176 -31.26 -18.11 2.58
CA ASP A 176 -30.65 -19.41 2.35
C ASP A 176 -29.27 -19.27 1.69
N THR A 177 -29.16 -18.43 0.65
CA THR A 177 -27.88 -18.21 -0.03
C THR A 177 -26.84 -17.51 0.86
N VAL A 178 -27.27 -16.61 1.73
CA VAL A 178 -26.41 -15.94 2.70
C VAL A 178 -25.99 -16.89 3.82
N GLU A 179 -26.91 -17.69 4.35
CA GLU A 179 -26.66 -18.66 5.41
C GLU A 179 -25.69 -19.75 4.95
N ALA A 180 -25.93 -20.31 3.75
CA ALA A 180 -25.07 -21.32 3.13
C ALA A 180 -23.61 -20.86 2.97
N ARG A 181 -23.34 -19.55 2.94
CA ARG A 181 -21.99 -18.98 2.86
C ARG A 181 -21.46 -18.48 4.20
N SER A 182 -22.31 -17.82 4.99
CA SER A 182 -21.92 -17.16 6.24
C SER A 182 -21.70 -18.15 7.38
N VAL A 183 -22.49 -19.22 7.48
CA VAL A 183 -22.34 -20.22 8.56
C VAL A 183 -21.01 -20.97 8.46
N PRO A 184 -20.60 -21.53 7.29
CA PRO A 184 -19.27 -22.10 7.14
C PRO A 184 -18.16 -21.09 7.40
N PHE A 185 -18.28 -19.88 6.84
CA PHE A 185 -17.30 -18.81 7.06
C PHE A 185 -17.10 -18.52 8.55
N ALA A 186 -18.20 -18.32 9.29
CA ALA A 186 -18.14 -18.01 10.71
C ALA A 186 -17.51 -19.16 11.52
N ARG A 187 -17.92 -20.40 11.22
CA ARG A 187 -17.39 -21.61 11.87
C ARG A 187 -15.90 -21.80 11.62
N GLU A 188 -15.37 -21.39 10.48
CA GLU A 188 -13.96 -21.60 10.13
C GLU A 188 -13.08 -20.40 10.50
N CYS A 189 -13.63 -19.19 10.52
CA CYS A 189 -12.85 -17.96 10.63
C CYS A 189 -12.88 -17.31 12.01
N PHE A 190 -13.90 -17.58 12.83
CA PHE A 190 -13.98 -17.05 14.21
C PHE A 190 -13.53 -18.05 15.28
N GLN A 191 -12.83 -19.12 14.88
CA GLN A 191 -12.21 -20.03 15.84
C GLN A 191 -10.98 -19.39 16.47
N ASN A 192 -10.71 -19.73 17.74
CA ASN A 192 -9.53 -19.26 18.46
C ASN A 192 -8.29 -20.09 18.09
N THR A 193 -7.92 -20.05 16.81
CA THR A 193 -6.87 -20.88 16.21
C THR A 193 -5.72 -20.01 15.70
N THR A 194 -4.49 -20.49 15.85
CA THR A 194 -3.28 -19.73 15.49
C THR A 194 -3.07 -19.61 13.97
N GLN A 195 -3.68 -20.47 13.17
CA GLN A 195 -3.61 -20.46 11.70
C GLN A 195 -4.99 -20.19 11.10
N ILE A 196 -5.22 -18.94 10.69
CA ILE A 196 -6.47 -18.53 10.06
C ILE A 196 -6.38 -18.75 8.54
N PRO A 197 -7.32 -19.49 7.93
CA PRO A 197 -7.35 -19.69 6.47
C PRO A 197 -7.39 -18.38 5.68
N LEU A 198 -6.77 -18.35 4.49
CA LEU A 198 -6.73 -17.15 3.63
C LEU A 198 -8.13 -16.60 3.29
N ARG A 199 -9.13 -17.48 3.17
CA ARG A 199 -10.53 -17.11 2.92
C ARG A 199 -11.12 -16.20 3.99
N CYS A 200 -10.62 -16.25 5.21
CA CYS A 200 -11.09 -15.41 6.31
C CYS A 200 -10.65 -13.95 6.15
N LYS A 201 -9.73 -13.68 5.21
CA LYS A 201 -9.31 -12.33 4.81
C LYS A 201 -10.06 -11.82 3.57
N ALA A 202 -11.19 -12.44 3.23
CA ALA A 202 -12.06 -12.01 2.12
C ALA A 202 -12.58 -10.58 2.32
N PHE A 203 -12.89 -10.24 3.57
CA PHE A 203 -13.47 -8.96 3.94
C PHE A 203 -12.39 -8.05 4.55
N LEU A 204 -12.53 -6.74 4.34
CA LEU A 204 -11.62 -5.74 4.91
C LEU A 204 -11.58 -5.83 6.43
N GLN A 205 -12.74 -6.06 7.04
CA GLN A 205 -12.90 -6.23 8.47
C GLN A 205 -13.75 -7.48 8.74
N PRO A 206 -13.14 -8.60 9.17
CA PRO A 206 -13.87 -9.84 9.35
C PRO A 206 -14.75 -9.83 10.61
N ARG A 207 -14.46 -8.96 11.59
CA ARG A 207 -15.17 -8.89 12.87
C ARG A 207 -15.63 -7.47 13.17
N ILE A 208 -16.91 -7.33 13.49
CA ILE A 208 -17.46 -6.14 14.13
C ILE A 208 -17.23 -6.27 15.63
N ASP A 209 -16.69 -5.22 16.24
CA ASP A 209 -16.47 -5.21 17.68
C ASP A 209 -17.82 -5.05 18.39
N LEU A 210 -18.09 -5.96 19.33
CA LEU A 210 -19.33 -6.00 20.09
C LEU A 210 -19.01 -5.75 21.55
N ASN A 211 -19.78 -4.87 22.19
CA ASN A 211 -19.65 -4.52 23.60
C ASN A 211 -20.83 -5.14 24.37
N PRO A 212 -20.70 -6.40 24.86
CA PRO A 212 -21.72 -7.00 25.69
C PRO A 212 -21.75 -6.30 27.05
N ARG A 213 -22.95 -5.93 27.50
CA ARG A 213 -23.25 -5.37 28.82
C ARG A 213 -24.31 -6.22 29.49
N ARG A 214 -24.22 -6.36 30.81
CA ARG A 214 -25.30 -6.98 31.59
C ARG A 214 -26.32 -5.92 31.93
N GLU A 215 -27.59 -6.27 31.75
CA GLU A 215 -28.73 -5.39 31.96
C GLU A 215 -29.81 -6.12 32.77
N ASP A 216 -30.78 -5.36 33.27
CA ASP A 216 -31.96 -5.93 33.90
C ASP A 216 -32.84 -6.67 32.90
N CYS A 217 -33.46 -7.75 33.36
CA CYS A 217 -34.35 -8.55 32.54
C CYS A 217 -35.65 -7.78 32.27
N PRO A 218 -36.08 -7.63 30.99
CA PRO A 218 -37.28 -6.85 30.65
C PRO A 218 -38.59 -7.60 30.94
N PHE A 219 -38.50 -8.86 31.36
CA PHE A 219 -39.63 -9.73 31.67
C PHE A 219 -39.86 -9.84 33.18
N ASP A 220 -40.98 -10.47 33.56
CA ASP A 220 -41.26 -10.77 34.97
C ASP A 220 -40.14 -11.62 35.59
N ARG A 221 -39.83 -11.39 36.88
CA ARG A 221 -38.75 -12.09 37.59
C ARG A 221 -38.87 -13.61 37.55
N SER A 222 -40.09 -14.14 37.43
CA SER A 222 -40.35 -15.58 37.28
C SER A 222 -39.84 -16.18 35.96
N MET A 223 -39.63 -15.36 34.92
CA MET A 223 -39.10 -15.78 33.61
C MET A 223 -37.58 -15.65 33.49
N CYS A 224 -36.94 -14.95 34.44
CA CYS A 224 -35.53 -14.62 34.38
C CYS A 224 -34.73 -15.54 35.30
N ILE A 225 -33.47 -15.78 34.93
CA ILE A 225 -32.54 -16.52 35.79
C ILE A 225 -32.25 -15.67 37.05
N ASN A 226 -32.19 -16.31 38.21
CA ASN A 226 -31.85 -15.66 39.49
C ASN A 226 -30.36 -15.25 39.53
N LEU A 227 -30.04 -14.18 38.81
CA LEU A 227 -28.71 -13.59 38.72
C LEU A 227 -28.84 -12.06 38.73
N GLU A 228 -27.83 -11.37 39.22
CA GLU A 228 -27.75 -9.91 39.09
C GLU A 228 -27.57 -9.54 37.61
N HIS A 229 -28.44 -8.66 37.10
CA HIS A 229 -28.53 -8.29 35.69
C HIS A 229 -28.55 -9.53 34.76
N PRO A 230 -29.68 -10.27 34.73
CA PRO A 230 -29.78 -11.53 34.01
C PRO A 230 -29.81 -11.37 32.49
N ALA A 231 -30.12 -10.18 31.97
CA ALA A 231 -30.14 -9.92 30.55
C ALA A 231 -28.75 -9.50 30.04
N VAL A 232 -28.53 -9.69 28.75
CA VAL A 232 -27.34 -9.23 28.05
C VAL A 232 -27.78 -8.31 26.92
N SER A 233 -27.31 -7.07 26.97
CA SER A 233 -27.39 -6.14 25.84
C SER A 233 -26.08 -6.20 25.07
N ILE A 234 -26.15 -6.24 23.75
CA ILE A 234 -24.99 -6.29 22.87
C ILE A 234 -25.08 -5.11 21.94
N ASP A 235 -24.10 -4.21 22.01
CA ASP A 235 -24.04 -3.02 21.19
C ASP A 235 -22.69 -2.94 20.48
N SER A 236 -22.69 -2.75 19.16
CA SER A 236 -21.48 -2.48 18.38
C SER A 236 -21.04 -1.01 18.47
N GLY A 237 -21.92 -0.14 18.97
CA GLY A 237 -21.86 1.29 18.70
C GLY A 237 -22.07 1.59 17.22
N LEU A 238 -21.75 2.82 16.83
CA LEU A 238 -21.86 3.28 15.44
C LEU A 238 -20.77 2.66 14.55
N VAL A 239 -21.19 1.93 13.53
CA VAL A 239 -20.36 1.24 12.55
C VAL A 239 -20.28 2.09 11.28
N ASN A 240 -19.05 2.38 10.82
CA ASN A 240 -18.85 3.12 9.56
C ASN A 240 -18.91 2.19 8.34
N THR A 241 -19.67 2.59 7.31
CA THR A 241 -19.85 1.79 6.08
C THR A 241 -18.56 1.51 5.32
N ASN A 242 -17.63 2.46 5.29
CA ASN A 242 -16.35 2.28 4.59
C ASN A 242 -15.41 1.35 5.35
N ASP A 243 -15.33 1.50 6.67
CA ASP A 243 -14.34 0.78 7.48
C ASP A 243 -14.71 -0.69 7.65
N TYR A 244 -15.99 -0.99 7.87
CA TYR A 244 -16.44 -2.35 8.15
C TYR A 244 -16.96 -3.07 6.91
N PHE A 245 -17.71 -2.39 6.05
CA PHE A 245 -18.35 -3.01 4.87
C PHE A 245 -17.60 -2.76 3.56
N GLY A 246 -16.62 -1.85 3.55
CA GLY A 246 -15.75 -1.62 2.39
C GLY A 246 -16.41 -0.91 1.21
N TRP A 247 -17.46 -0.13 1.43
CA TRP A 247 -18.22 0.53 0.36
C TRP A 247 -17.45 1.61 -0.40
N ASN A 248 -16.27 2.02 0.10
CA ASN A 248 -15.37 2.98 -0.54
C ASN A 248 -16.06 4.30 -0.96
N MET A 249 -16.98 4.79 -0.12
CA MET A 249 -17.66 6.07 -0.30
C MET A 249 -16.73 7.24 0.05
N LYS A 250 -16.97 8.43 -0.48
CA LYS A 250 -16.25 9.64 -0.03
C LYS A 250 -16.62 9.94 1.42
N ALA A 251 -15.72 10.58 2.17
CA ALA A 251 -15.96 10.87 3.59
C ALA A 251 -17.29 11.60 3.86
N ARG A 252 -17.65 12.57 3.00
CA ARG A 252 -18.92 13.32 3.08
C ARG A 252 -20.18 12.49 2.82
N ASP A 253 -20.03 11.38 2.10
CA ASP A 253 -21.13 10.48 1.72
C ASP A 253 -21.12 9.20 2.60
N SER A 254 -20.16 9.09 3.53
CA SER A 254 -20.04 7.91 4.40
C SER A 254 -21.12 7.92 5.48
N ILE A 255 -21.66 6.73 5.76
CA ILE A 255 -22.77 6.55 6.69
C ILE A 255 -22.22 5.85 7.94
N LYS A 256 -22.75 6.23 9.10
CA LYS A 256 -22.52 5.55 10.38
C LYS A 256 -23.87 5.15 10.96
N PHE A 257 -24.04 3.89 11.33
CA PHE A 257 -25.25 3.36 11.94
C PHE A 257 -24.90 2.34 13.03
#